data_AF-A0A5J6PDX7-F1
#
_entry.id   AF-A0A5J6PDX7-F1
#
_cell.length_a   1.000
_cell.length_b   1.000
_cell.length_c   1.000
_cell.angle_alpha   90.00
_cell.angle_beta   90.00
_cell.angle_gamma   90.00
#
_symmetry.space_group_name_H-M   'P 1'
#
loop_
_entity.id
_entity.type
_entity.pdbx_description
1 polymer ?
#
loop_
_entity_poly.entity_id
_entity_poly.type
_entity_poly.pdbx_seq_one_letter_code
_entity_poly.pdbx_strand_id
1 'polypeptide(L)'
;MMCSFEIKSSLELVWADIPYIGNPIFVVGMVMDYLQMRNSVWGRITNIDSFHKEAVPHYSALNNHYVVRDEVDQLFRSGRYYGVSRTQRPTSALYDWRELAGHPEGGKWYASSAFYIDMSKRLLQRLDAKRHQQASWATEEAAMAEELAAAVRSIRSKPETSASAIPKQVSRSQPQSLEECAQRLVDAAPAVQAAKNAGKPLPHSAYTQADKQAVVDSGVTERFMVRIFETRPEGDTGYIAQKREHGATIAWMAPLSMVEHGDTDAEALLNAFGTRHKPGANYTILIIDTHKMNEVADVKTIIPTNANLQKLMADNPQITKVSPEVSKQVLSQDFAPKYYKFAKGMSAAKIKQNKQDDMENFALGQGFSKIEADALIARHQLATDVSAWEEFTGNGMTLDTNVKDGTAYGPVELVMLDKSPKTLGELKKQNAILSLTAN
;
A
#
# COMPACT_ATOMS: atom_id res chain seq x y z
N MET A 1 6.22 21.63 -40.47
CA MET A 1 6.34 21.33 -39.03
C MET A 1 6.52 19.81 -38.91
N MET A 2 7.65 19.31 -38.40
CA MET A 2 7.85 17.86 -38.27
C MET A 2 6.86 17.30 -37.25
N CYS A 3 6.12 16.24 -37.60
CA CYS A 3 5.24 15.58 -36.64
C CYS A 3 6.06 14.95 -35.51
N SER A 4 5.61 15.09 -34.26
CA SER A 4 6.21 14.40 -33.13
C SER A 4 5.30 13.28 -32.63
N PHE A 5 5.90 12.11 -32.42
CA PHE A 5 5.25 10.91 -31.96
C PHE A 5 5.77 10.52 -30.59
N GLU A 6 4.88 9.92 -29.82
CA GLU A 6 5.19 9.28 -28.55
C GLU A 6 4.78 7.81 -28.68
N ILE A 7 5.63 6.89 -28.23
CA ILE A 7 5.27 5.48 -28.11
C ILE A 7 4.66 5.27 -26.73
N LYS A 8 3.39 4.90 -26.67
CA LYS A 8 2.70 4.59 -25.41
C LYS A 8 2.34 3.12 -25.35
N SER A 9 2.48 2.52 -24.19
CA SER A 9 1.86 1.24 -23.91
C SER A 9 0.33 1.40 -23.92
N SER A 10 -0.38 0.30 -24.16
CA SER A 10 -1.85 0.24 -24.02
C SER A 10 -2.36 0.64 -22.63
N LEU A 11 -1.45 0.69 -21.66
CA LEU A 11 -1.75 0.93 -20.28
C LEU A 11 -1.77 2.42 -19.94
N GLU A 12 -0.90 3.18 -20.60
CA GLU A 12 -0.71 4.64 -20.50
C GLU A 12 -1.65 5.45 -21.39
N LEU A 13 -2.36 4.78 -22.30
CA LEU A 13 -3.35 5.42 -23.15
C LEU A 13 -4.56 5.91 -22.35
N VAL A 14 -5.04 7.10 -22.75
CA VAL A 14 -6.27 7.72 -22.28
C VAL A 14 -7.23 7.99 -23.44
N TRP A 15 -8.50 8.30 -23.13
CA TRP A 15 -9.51 8.62 -24.15
C TRP A 15 -9.08 9.73 -25.12
N ALA A 16 -8.40 10.75 -24.61
CA ALA A 16 -7.91 11.87 -25.41
C ALA A 16 -6.83 11.46 -26.44
N ASP A 17 -6.20 10.29 -26.27
CA ASP A 17 -5.18 9.81 -27.21
C ASP A 17 -5.82 9.17 -28.46
N ILE A 18 -7.06 8.66 -28.39
CA ILE A 18 -7.71 7.89 -29.47
C ILE A 18 -7.66 8.57 -30.85
N PRO A 19 -7.98 9.87 -31.00
CA PRO A 19 -7.93 10.55 -32.30
C PRO A 19 -6.54 10.58 -32.93
N TYR A 20 -5.51 10.37 -32.11
CA TYR A 20 -4.10 10.57 -32.45
C TYR A 20 -3.31 9.27 -32.60
N ILE A 21 -3.96 8.11 -32.44
CA ILE A 21 -3.30 6.81 -32.57
C ILE A 21 -3.06 6.50 -34.05
N GLY A 22 -1.79 6.30 -34.39
CA GLY A 22 -1.36 5.87 -35.73
C GLY A 22 -1.59 4.37 -35.97
N ASN A 23 -1.79 4.01 -37.23
CA ASN A 23 -1.91 2.63 -37.66
C ASN A 23 -0.57 1.87 -37.39
N PRO A 24 -0.63 0.69 -36.73
CA PRO A 24 0.55 -0.08 -36.33
C PRO A 24 1.58 -0.30 -37.44
N ILE A 25 1.15 -0.54 -38.68
CA ILE A 25 2.07 -0.82 -39.80
C ILE A 25 3.03 0.35 -40.03
N PHE A 26 2.50 1.58 -40.00
CA PHE A 26 3.30 2.78 -40.22
C PHE A 26 4.17 3.08 -39.00
N VAL A 27 3.64 2.87 -37.80
CA VAL A 27 4.39 3.10 -36.56
C VAL A 27 5.59 2.14 -36.46
N VAL A 28 5.42 0.87 -36.82
CA VAL A 28 6.52 -0.12 -36.86
C VAL A 28 7.61 0.34 -37.82
N GLY A 29 7.25 0.77 -39.03
CA GLY A 29 8.22 1.30 -40.00
C GLY A 29 8.99 2.49 -39.43
N MET A 30 8.29 3.45 -38.81
CA MET A 30 8.91 4.61 -38.19
C MET A 30 9.87 4.25 -37.05
N VAL A 31 9.49 3.32 -36.17
CA VAL A 31 10.33 2.84 -35.08
C VAL A 31 11.58 2.16 -35.64
N MET A 32 11.43 1.30 -36.65
CA MET A 32 12.56 0.60 -37.26
C MET A 32 13.51 1.55 -37.99
N ASP A 33 13.00 2.59 -38.66
CA ASP A 33 13.83 3.63 -39.28
C ASP A 33 14.64 4.38 -38.22
N TYR A 34 14.00 4.71 -37.08
CA TYR A 34 14.66 5.38 -35.97
C TYR A 34 15.77 4.53 -35.34
N LEU A 35 15.51 3.25 -35.12
CA LEU A 35 16.48 2.33 -34.55
C LEU A 35 17.70 2.15 -35.47
N GLN A 36 17.50 2.17 -36.81
CA GLN A 36 18.59 1.99 -37.78
C GLN A 36 19.41 3.26 -38.03
N MET A 37 18.74 4.39 -38.29
CA MET A 37 19.39 5.57 -38.87
C MET A 37 19.40 6.78 -37.94
N ARG A 38 18.75 6.70 -36.76
CA ARG A 38 18.53 7.79 -35.79
C ARG A 38 17.87 9.08 -36.34
N ASN A 39 17.54 9.11 -37.63
CA ASN A 39 16.85 10.19 -38.32
C ASN A 39 15.73 9.59 -39.17
N SER A 40 14.47 9.84 -38.80
CA SER A 40 13.33 9.42 -39.60
C SER A 40 12.80 10.58 -40.44
N VAL A 41 12.48 10.29 -41.70
CA VAL A 41 11.82 11.24 -42.60
C VAL A 41 10.35 11.51 -42.21
N TRP A 42 9.79 10.70 -41.30
CA TRP A 42 8.38 10.73 -40.92
C TRP A 42 8.05 11.60 -39.70
N GLY A 43 9.05 12.15 -39.02
CA GLY A 43 8.88 12.95 -37.80
C GLY A 43 9.72 12.45 -36.62
N ARG A 44 9.65 13.08 -35.45
CA ARG A 44 10.45 12.75 -34.25
C ARG A 44 9.71 11.83 -33.29
N ILE A 45 10.30 10.70 -32.89
CA ILE A 45 9.80 9.92 -31.74
C ILE A 45 10.48 10.43 -30.47
N THR A 46 9.71 10.98 -29.54
CA THR A 46 10.25 11.72 -28.37
C THR A 46 10.82 10.82 -27.29
N ASN A 47 10.34 9.58 -27.18
CA ASN A 47 10.72 8.61 -26.14
C ASN A 47 11.31 7.31 -26.70
N ILE A 48 11.90 7.37 -27.90
CA ILE A 48 12.43 6.19 -28.60
C ILE A 48 13.54 5.49 -27.80
N ASP A 49 14.38 6.23 -27.08
CA ASP A 49 15.47 5.64 -26.31
C ASP A 49 14.96 4.85 -25.11
N SER A 50 13.91 5.34 -24.43
CA SER A 50 13.24 4.62 -23.35
C SER A 50 12.57 3.35 -23.89
N PHE A 51 11.80 3.48 -24.98
CA PHE A 51 11.17 2.33 -25.63
C PHE A 51 12.20 1.28 -26.07
N HIS A 52 13.31 1.69 -26.67
CA HIS A 52 14.39 0.79 -27.08
C HIS A 52 14.95 0.02 -25.88
N LYS A 53 15.28 0.71 -24.79
CA LYS A 53 15.83 0.09 -23.58
C LYS A 53 14.86 -0.87 -22.91
N GLU A 54 13.58 -0.55 -22.92
CA GLU A 54 12.56 -1.32 -22.20
C GLU A 54 12.04 -2.49 -23.01
N ALA A 55 11.74 -2.28 -24.30
CA ALA A 55 10.99 -3.23 -25.10
C ALA A 55 11.86 -4.05 -26.04
N VAL A 56 13.02 -3.53 -26.47
CA VAL A 56 13.93 -4.22 -27.42
C VAL A 56 15.41 -4.01 -27.08
N PRO A 57 15.85 -4.29 -25.84
CA PRO A 57 17.17 -3.91 -25.31
C PRO A 57 18.37 -4.52 -26.07
N HIS A 58 18.13 -5.54 -26.87
CA HIS A 58 19.16 -6.28 -27.58
C HIS A 58 19.36 -5.83 -29.02
N TYR A 59 18.73 -4.74 -29.46
CA TYR A 59 18.78 -4.33 -30.86
C TYR A 59 20.18 -3.99 -31.36
N SER A 60 20.54 -4.60 -32.49
CA SER A 60 21.73 -4.35 -33.28
C SER A 60 21.36 -4.36 -34.75
N ALA A 61 21.50 -3.20 -35.40
CA ALA A 61 21.20 -3.05 -36.83
C ALA A 61 22.01 -4.01 -37.74
N LEU A 62 23.16 -4.50 -37.28
CA LEU A 62 24.03 -5.43 -38.02
C LEU A 62 23.70 -6.90 -37.76
N ASN A 63 23.30 -7.26 -36.53
CA ASN A 63 23.30 -8.66 -36.08
C ASN A 63 21.91 -9.27 -35.92
N ASN A 64 20.86 -8.48 -35.71
CA ASN A 64 19.52 -9.02 -35.42
C ASN A 64 18.37 -8.16 -35.95
N HIS A 65 18.62 -7.37 -36.99
CA HIS A 65 17.65 -6.45 -37.58
C HIS A 65 16.28 -7.09 -37.85
N TYR A 66 16.24 -8.24 -38.53
CA TYR A 66 14.99 -8.92 -38.89
C TYR A 66 14.25 -9.47 -37.66
N VAL A 67 14.98 -10.05 -36.70
CA VAL A 67 14.40 -10.61 -35.47
C VAL A 67 13.76 -9.50 -34.64
N VAL A 68 14.45 -8.38 -34.46
CA VAL A 68 13.90 -7.25 -33.70
C VAL A 68 12.79 -6.54 -34.47
N ARG A 69 12.85 -6.50 -35.80
CA ARG A 69 11.72 -6.00 -36.61
C ARG A 69 10.46 -6.80 -36.35
N ASP A 70 10.55 -8.12 -36.29
CA ASP A 70 9.41 -8.99 -36.02
C ASP A 70 8.89 -8.80 -34.59
N GLU A 71 9.78 -8.61 -33.62
CA GLU A 71 9.42 -8.30 -32.23
C GLU A 71 8.70 -6.95 -32.10
N VAL A 72 9.24 -5.89 -32.72
CA VAL A 72 8.58 -4.57 -32.79
C VAL A 72 7.22 -4.70 -33.48
N ASP A 73 7.16 -5.39 -34.61
CA ASP A 73 5.90 -5.62 -35.33
C ASP A 73 4.86 -6.32 -34.44
N GLN A 74 5.28 -7.36 -33.69
CA GLN A 74 4.41 -8.05 -32.75
C GLN A 74 3.90 -7.13 -31.64
N LEU A 75 4.75 -6.31 -31.04
CA LEU A 75 4.37 -5.39 -29.96
C LEU A 75 3.27 -4.41 -30.37
N PHE A 76 3.38 -3.84 -31.58
CA PHE A 76 2.39 -2.89 -32.09
C PHE A 76 1.14 -3.60 -32.63
N ARG A 77 1.28 -4.73 -33.34
CA ARG A 77 0.13 -5.48 -33.88
C ARG A 77 -0.69 -6.21 -32.82
N SER A 78 -0.07 -6.60 -31.70
CA SER A 78 -0.80 -7.17 -30.56
C SER A 78 -1.54 -6.11 -29.75
N GLY A 79 -1.28 -4.82 -30.01
CA GLY A 79 -1.84 -3.71 -29.24
C GLY A 79 -1.21 -3.58 -27.85
N ARG A 80 0.05 -3.99 -27.69
CA ARG A 80 0.81 -3.73 -26.46
C ARG A 80 1.31 -2.29 -26.46
N TYR A 81 1.73 -1.79 -27.63
CA TYR A 81 2.18 -0.42 -27.83
C TYR A 81 1.44 0.26 -28.99
N TYR A 82 1.38 1.59 -28.93
CA TYR A 82 0.73 2.45 -29.90
C TYR A 82 1.58 3.69 -30.13
N GLY A 83 1.64 4.16 -31.38
CA GLY A 83 2.21 5.46 -31.71
C GLY A 83 1.13 6.54 -31.60
N VAL A 84 1.36 7.55 -30.76
CA VAL A 84 0.45 8.67 -30.52
C VAL A 84 1.06 9.95 -31.09
N SER A 85 0.39 10.57 -32.06
CA SER A 85 0.84 11.82 -32.69
C SER A 85 0.36 13.04 -31.90
N ARG A 86 1.26 13.81 -31.31
CA ARG A 86 0.90 14.95 -30.43
C ARG A 86 0.64 16.25 -31.19
N THR A 87 1.11 16.35 -32.43
CA THR A 87 1.07 17.60 -33.21
C THR A 87 -0.13 17.69 -34.14
N GLN A 88 -0.71 16.56 -34.56
CA GLN A 88 -1.88 16.49 -35.45
C GLN A 88 -2.41 15.06 -35.58
N ARG A 89 -3.59 14.89 -36.17
CA ARG A 89 -4.14 13.56 -36.54
C ARG A 89 -3.16 12.83 -37.47
N PRO A 90 -2.81 11.55 -37.22
CA PRO A 90 -1.93 10.78 -38.08
C PRO A 90 -2.49 10.66 -39.50
N THR A 91 -1.60 10.65 -40.49
CA THR A 91 -1.95 10.41 -41.90
C THR A 91 -2.66 9.07 -42.11
N SER A 92 -2.33 8.06 -41.29
CA SER A 92 -3.08 6.81 -41.19
C SER A 92 -3.48 6.56 -39.74
N ALA A 93 -4.62 7.11 -39.34
CA ALA A 93 -5.16 6.90 -37.99
C ALA A 93 -5.71 5.48 -37.85
N LEU A 94 -5.52 4.86 -36.68
CA LEU A 94 -6.09 3.55 -36.36
C LEU A 94 -7.60 3.63 -36.08
N TYR A 95 -8.08 4.82 -35.69
CA TYR A 95 -9.47 5.04 -35.34
C TYR A 95 -10.12 6.12 -36.19
N ASP A 96 -11.39 5.88 -36.53
CA ASP A 96 -12.28 6.83 -37.16
C ASP A 96 -13.50 7.06 -36.27
N TRP A 97 -13.90 8.32 -36.16
CA TRP A 97 -15.15 8.69 -35.53
C TRP A 97 -16.29 8.51 -36.54
N ARG A 98 -17.39 7.90 -36.09
CA ARG A 98 -18.63 7.83 -36.86
C ARG A 98 -19.75 8.43 -36.04
N GLU A 99 -20.42 9.43 -36.61
CA GLU A 99 -21.63 9.98 -36.04
C GLU A 99 -22.74 8.92 -36.04
N LEU A 100 -23.45 8.82 -34.91
CA LEU A 100 -24.51 7.84 -34.72
C LEU A 100 -25.66 8.51 -33.97
N ALA A 101 -26.77 8.70 -34.67
CA ALA A 101 -27.98 9.25 -34.09
C ALA A 101 -28.45 8.39 -32.91
N GLY A 102 -28.67 9.03 -31.76
CA GLY A 102 -29.10 8.38 -30.53
C GLY A 102 -27.98 7.75 -29.69
N HIS A 103 -26.71 7.79 -30.11
CA HIS A 103 -25.60 7.40 -29.24
C HIS A 103 -25.36 8.50 -28.17
N PRO A 104 -25.06 8.15 -26.90
CA PRO A 104 -24.92 9.13 -25.80
C PRO A 104 -23.91 10.27 -26.06
N GLU A 105 -22.96 10.06 -26.96
CA GLU A 105 -21.89 11.01 -27.31
C GLU A 105 -21.99 11.54 -28.75
N GLY A 106 -23.13 11.34 -29.42
CA GLY A 106 -23.33 11.76 -30.82
C GLY A 106 -22.59 10.92 -31.87
N GLY A 107 -21.78 9.95 -31.43
CA GLY A 107 -21.05 9.04 -32.31
C GLY A 107 -20.18 8.05 -31.54
N LYS A 108 -19.38 7.27 -32.25
CA LYS A 108 -18.47 6.27 -31.67
C LYS A 108 -17.20 6.11 -32.49
N TRP A 109 -16.10 5.75 -31.82
CA TRP A 109 -14.84 5.38 -32.46
C TRP A 109 -14.86 3.95 -32.97
N TYR A 110 -14.37 3.76 -34.20
CA TYR A 110 -14.24 2.46 -34.85
C TYR A 110 -12.82 2.25 -35.34
N ALA A 111 -12.39 0.99 -35.40
CA ALA A 111 -11.16 0.64 -36.09
C ALA A 111 -11.30 1.01 -37.58
N SER A 112 -10.37 1.81 -38.08
CA SER A 112 -10.30 2.18 -39.51
C SER A 112 -9.88 1.00 -40.39
N SER A 113 -9.24 -0.01 -39.79
CA SER A 113 -8.73 -1.20 -40.47
C SER A 113 -9.34 -2.48 -39.90
N ALA A 114 -9.88 -3.32 -40.79
CA ALA A 114 -10.44 -4.62 -40.43
C ALA A 114 -9.40 -5.57 -39.79
N PHE A 115 -8.13 -5.44 -40.16
CA PHE A 115 -7.03 -6.26 -39.62
C PHE A 115 -6.80 -6.08 -38.12
N TYR A 116 -7.17 -4.91 -37.58
CA TYR A 116 -6.93 -4.56 -36.18
C TYR A 116 -8.21 -4.44 -35.35
N ILE A 117 -9.35 -4.87 -35.91
CA ILE A 117 -10.66 -4.64 -35.30
C ILE A 117 -10.78 -5.21 -33.89
N ASP A 118 -10.21 -6.38 -33.66
CA ASP A 118 -10.27 -7.11 -32.39
C ASP A 118 -9.40 -6.44 -31.31
N MET A 119 -8.17 -6.09 -31.67
CA MET A 119 -7.27 -5.27 -30.84
C MET A 119 -7.92 -3.93 -30.48
N SER A 120 -8.49 -3.24 -31.46
CA SER A 120 -9.10 -1.94 -31.28
C SER A 120 -10.34 -2.00 -30.39
N LYS A 121 -11.17 -3.05 -30.52
CA LYS A 121 -12.33 -3.30 -29.64
C LYS A 121 -11.91 -3.47 -28.20
N ARG A 122 -10.89 -4.30 -27.93
CA ARG A 122 -10.36 -4.51 -26.57
C ARG A 122 -9.87 -3.20 -25.94
N LEU A 123 -9.16 -2.37 -26.70
CA LEU A 123 -8.67 -1.09 -26.19
C LEU A 123 -9.82 -0.15 -25.82
N LEU A 124 -10.83 -0.01 -26.70
CA LEU A 124 -11.99 0.85 -26.43
C LEU A 124 -12.77 0.36 -25.20
N GLN A 125 -13.03 -0.95 -25.08
CA GLN A 125 -13.69 -1.53 -23.90
C GLN A 125 -12.93 -1.22 -22.60
N ARG A 126 -11.60 -1.34 -22.62
CA ARG A 126 -10.75 -1.02 -21.47
C ARG A 126 -10.83 0.46 -21.10
N LEU A 127 -10.79 1.35 -22.09
CA LEU A 127 -10.90 2.80 -21.86
C LEU A 127 -12.30 3.18 -21.37
N ASP A 128 -13.36 2.58 -21.90
CA ASP A 128 -14.73 2.75 -21.43
C ASP A 128 -14.85 2.34 -19.96
N ALA A 129 -14.31 1.17 -19.59
CA ALA A 129 -14.29 0.71 -18.20
C ALA A 129 -13.57 1.70 -17.26
N LYS A 130 -12.40 2.22 -17.67
CA LYS A 130 -11.67 3.26 -16.92
C LYS A 130 -12.51 4.54 -16.76
N ARG A 131 -13.22 4.96 -17.80
CA ARG A 131 -14.05 6.17 -17.79
C ARG A 131 -15.29 6.00 -16.90
N HIS A 132 -15.93 4.83 -16.95
CA HIS A 132 -17.04 4.51 -16.06
C HIS A 132 -16.62 4.46 -14.60
N GLN A 133 -15.44 3.91 -14.30
CA GLN A 133 -14.85 3.91 -12.97
C GLN A 133 -14.55 5.33 -12.46
N GLN A 134 -14.04 6.22 -13.31
CA GLN A 134 -13.80 7.62 -12.95
C GLN A 134 -15.11 8.38 -12.72
N ALA A 135 -16.14 8.12 -13.50
CA ALA A 135 -17.46 8.74 -13.33
C ALA A 135 -18.18 8.25 -12.05
N SER A 136 -18.04 6.97 -11.69
CA SER A 136 -18.61 6.46 -10.43
C SER A 136 -17.94 7.10 -9.22
N TRP A 137 -16.61 7.24 -9.23
CA TRP A 137 -15.88 7.90 -8.15
C TRP A 137 -16.23 9.37 -7.98
N ALA A 138 -16.37 10.12 -9.07
CA ALA A 138 -16.79 11.53 -9.00
C ALA A 138 -18.21 11.69 -8.43
N THR A 139 -19.08 10.70 -8.63
CA THR A 139 -20.45 10.68 -8.11
C THR A 139 -20.46 10.37 -6.60
N GLU A 140 -19.63 9.42 -6.17
CA GLU A 140 -19.45 9.06 -4.75
C GLU A 140 -18.80 10.19 -3.95
N GLU A 141 -17.82 10.88 -4.52
CA GLU A 141 -17.14 12.03 -3.90
C GLU A 141 -18.08 13.23 -3.74
N ALA A 142 -18.94 13.50 -4.73
CA ALA A 142 -19.97 14.53 -4.63
C ALA A 142 -21.05 14.19 -3.59
N ALA A 143 -21.42 12.90 -3.47
CA ALA A 143 -22.37 12.44 -2.45
C ALA A 143 -21.80 12.58 -1.03
N MET A 144 -20.53 12.20 -0.82
CA MET A 144 -19.84 12.41 0.46
C MET A 144 -19.67 13.88 0.80
N ALA A 145 -19.37 14.75 -0.18
CA ALA A 145 -19.23 16.18 0.04
C ALA A 145 -20.56 16.83 0.47
N GLU A 146 -21.69 16.43 -0.11
CA GLU A 146 -23.01 16.92 0.29
C GLU A 146 -23.44 16.37 1.66
N GLU A 147 -23.12 15.10 1.97
CA GLU A 147 -23.35 14.51 3.29
C GLU A 147 -22.54 15.22 4.39
N LEU A 148 -21.28 15.54 4.09
CA LEU A 148 -20.42 16.33 4.98
C LEU A 148 -20.93 17.76 5.14
N ALA A 149 -21.38 18.41 4.06
CA ALA A 149 -21.98 19.74 4.10
C ALA A 149 -23.32 19.77 4.85
N ALA A 150 -24.10 18.68 4.80
CA ALA A 150 -25.32 18.51 5.58
C ALA A 150 -25.01 18.29 7.08
N ALA A 151 -23.99 17.49 7.40
CA ALA A 151 -23.51 17.30 8.76
C ALA A 151 -22.99 18.60 9.38
N VAL A 152 -22.22 19.40 8.63
CA VAL A 152 -21.74 20.71 9.06
C VAL A 152 -22.90 21.70 9.27
N ARG A 153 -23.93 21.69 8.41
CA ARG A 153 -25.16 22.49 8.61
C ARG A 153 -25.94 22.06 9.85
N SER A 154 -25.97 20.78 10.17
CA SER A 154 -26.60 20.23 11.38
C SER A 154 -25.85 20.61 12.67
N ILE A 155 -24.52 20.69 12.61
CA ILE A 155 -23.68 21.14 13.74
C ILE A 155 -23.88 22.64 13.99
N ARG A 156 -24.01 23.45 12.93
CA ARG A 156 -24.10 24.91 13.02
C ARG A 156 -25.48 25.44 13.50
N SER A 157 -26.50 24.59 13.56
CA SER A 157 -27.87 24.96 13.98
C SER A 157 -28.23 24.55 15.41
N LYS A 158 -27.32 23.89 16.15
CA LYS A 158 -27.51 23.64 17.58
C LYS A 158 -27.05 24.86 18.41
N PRO A 159 -27.86 25.35 19.38
CA PRO A 159 -27.41 26.41 20.27
C PRO A 159 -26.23 25.93 21.11
N GLU A 160 -25.19 26.77 21.19
CA GLU A 160 -24.04 26.57 22.07
C GLU A 160 -24.50 26.56 23.53
N THR A 161 -24.52 25.39 24.14
CA THR A 161 -24.31 25.27 25.58
C THR A 161 -22.86 24.90 25.84
N SER A 162 -22.22 25.79 26.57
CA SER A 162 -20.86 25.77 27.04
C SER A 162 -20.52 24.51 27.85
N ALA A 163 -19.45 23.84 27.43
CA ALA A 163 -18.33 23.47 28.30
C ALA A 163 -17.19 22.98 27.41
N SER A 164 -16.05 23.68 27.49
CA SER A 164 -14.76 23.16 27.06
C SER A 164 -14.50 21.84 27.76
N ALA A 165 -14.69 20.73 27.06
CA ALA A 165 -14.24 19.43 27.50
C ALA A 165 -12.91 19.16 26.82
N ILE A 166 -11.84 19.40 27.58
CA ILE A 166 -10.56 18.71 27.41
C ILE A 166 -10.87 17.22 27.17
N PRO A 167 -10.23 16.54 26.19
CA PRO A 167 -10.48 15.13 25.94
C PRO A 167 -10.41 14.36 27.25
N LYS A 168 -11.41 13.52 27.53
CA LYS A 168 -11.37 12.62 28.68
C LYS A 168 -10.23 11.63 28.46
N GLN A 169 -9.04 12.03 28.85
CA GLN A 169 -7.94 11.14 29.15
C GLN A 169 -8.51 10.13 30.15
N VAL A 170 -8.64 8.87 29.72
CA VAL A 170 -9.06 7.78 30.60
C VAL A 170 -8.17 7.85 31.83
N SER A 171 -8.76 7.98 33.00
CA SER A 171 -8.18 8.65 34.18
C SER A 171 -7.05 7.93 34.91
N ARG A 172 -6.30 7.04 34.23
CA ARG A 172 -5.06 6.49 34.77
C ARG A 172 -3.91 7.44 34.43
N SER A 173 -3.12 7.79 35.44
CA SER A 173 -1.83 8.45 35.23
C SER A 173 -0.98 7.64 34.27
N GLN A 174 -0.12 8.29 33.50
CA GLN A 174 0.91 7.61 32.73
C GLN A 174 1.79 6.77 33.69
N PRO A 175 2.17 5.53 33.33
CA PRO A 175 3.09 4.77 34.16
C PRO A 175 4.44 5.49 34.24
N GLN A 176 5.19 5.24 35.31
CA GLN A 176 6.46 5.90 35.59
C GLN A 176 7.67 4.98 35.41
N SER A 177 7.46 3.66 35.41
CA SER A 177 8.52 2.65 35.23
C SER A 177 8.05 1.43 34.44
N LEU A 178 9.02 0.62 33.98
CA LEU A 178 8.75 -0.65 33.31
C LEU A 178 8.06 -1.66 34.22
N GLU A 179 8.38 -1.65 35.52
CA GLU A 179 7.76 -2.51 36.54
C GLU A 179 6.30 -2.14 36.76
N GLU A 180 5.98 -0.83 36.81
CA GLU A 180 4.61 -0.38 36.89
C GLU A 180 3.82 -0.79 35.64
N CYS A 181 4.43 -0.71 34.46
CA CYS A 181 3.83 -1.19 33.22
C CYS A 181 3.50 -2.69 33.26
N ALA A 182 4.45 -3.51 33.74
CA ALA A 182 4.23 -4.95 33.90
C ALA A 182 3.12 -5.24 34.92
N GLN A 183 3.11 -4.51 36.04
CA GLN A 183 2.07 -4.66 37.05
C GLN A 183 0.69 -4.32 36.48
N ARG A 184 0.55 -3.27 35.66
CA ARG A 184 -0.72 -2.90 35.03
C ARG A 184 -1.27 -3.98 34.11
N LEU A 185 -0.40 -4.70 33.38
CA LEU A 185 -0.80 -5.87 32.60
C LEU A 185 -1.30 -6.98 33.53
N VAL A 186 -0.55 -7.33 34.57
CA VAL A 186 -0.95 -8.35 35.56
C VAL A 186 -2.26 -7.99 36.26
N ASP A 187 -2.48 -6.71 36.57
CA ASP A 187 -3.69 -6.22 37.23
C ASP A 187 -4.95 -6.39 36.36
N ALA A 188 -4.81 -6.57 35.04
CA ALA A 188 -5.93 -6.84 34.14
C ALA A 188 -6.37 -8.32 34.17
N ALA A 189 -5.54 -9.25 34.68
CA ALA A 189 -5.81 -10.68 34.70
C ALA A 189 -7.16 -11.08 35.33
N PRO A 190 -7.57 -10.52 36.50
CA PRO A 190 -8.85 -10.87 37.09
C PRO A 190 -10.05 -10.56 36.17
N ALA A 191 -9.99 -9.45 35.43
CA ALA A 191 -11.07 -9.06 34.51
C ALA A 191 -11.12 -9.98 33.28
N VAL A 192 -9.96 -10.31 32.71
CA VAL A 192 -9.84 -11.25 31.59
C VAL A 192 -10.33 -12.64 32.00
N GLN A 193 -9.89 -13.16 33.14
CA GLN A 193 -10.30 -14.47 33.63
C GLN A 193 -11.80 -14.52 33.94
N ALA A 194 -12.35 -13.46 34.55
CA ALA A 194 -13.78 -13.36 34.82
C ALA A 194 -14.60 -13.37 33.52
N ALA A 195 -14.14 -12.68 32.47
CA ALA A 195 -14.77 -12.69 31.16
C ALA A 195 -14.75 -14.09 30.53
N LYS A 196 -13.58 -14.75 30.52
CA LYS A 196 -13.43 -16.12 29.99
C LYS A 196 -14.31 -17.13 30.74
N ASN A 197 -14.30 -17.10 32.08
CA ASN A 197 -15.11 -17.99 32.92
C ASN A 197 -16.62 -17.80 32.72
N ALA A 198 -17.05 -16.57 32.47
CA ALA A 198 -18.46 -16.25 32.25
C ALA A 198 -18.90 -16.38 30.79
N GLY A 199 -18.02 -16.76 29.86
CA GLY A 199 -18.30 -16.76 28.42
C GLY A 199 -18.68 -15.37 27.87
N LYS A 200 -18.17 -14.30 28.49
CA LYS A 200 -18.43 -12.92 28.10
C LYS A 200 -17.33 -12.39 27.16
N PRO A 201 -17.62 -11.33 26.37
CA PRO A 201 -16.58 -10.63 25.62
C PRO A 201 -15.44 -10.19 26.54
N LEU A 202 -14.21 -10.27 26.01
CA LEU A 202 -13.02 -9.80 26.70
C LEU A 202 -13.12 -8.28 26.99
N PRO A 203 -12.39 -7.79 28.00
CA PRO A 203 -12.23 -6.35 28.20
C PRO A 203 -11.80 -5.65 26.90
N HIS A 204 -12.21 -4.40 26.74
CA HIS A 204 -11.88 -3.58 25.57
C HIS A 204 -11.23 -2.28 26.01
N SER A 205 -10.53 -1.65 25.08
CA SER A 205 -9.89 -0.35 25.29
C SER A 205 -10.93 0.70 25.68
N ALA A 206 -10.60 1.51 26.68
CA ALA A 206 -11.42 2.65 27.08
C ALA A 206 -11.34 3.83 26.08
N TYR A 207 -10.42 3.76 25.11
CA TYR A 207 -10.28 4.75 24.04
C TYR A 207 -11.34 4.56 22.96
N THR A 208 -12.12 5.60 22.71
CA THR A 208 -13.04 5.63 21.56
C THR A 208 -12.27 5.81 20.25
N GLN A 209 -12.96 5.60 19.12
CA GLN A 209 -12.38 5.87 17.80
C GLN A 209 -11.93 7.34 17.65
N ALA A 210 -12.69 8.28 18.22
CA ALA A 210 -12.37 9.70 18.18
C ALA A 210 -11.10 10.01 19.01
N ASP A 211 -10.94 9.36 20.17
CA ASP A 211 -9.74 9.53 21.00
C ASP A 211 -8.49 9.03 20.25
N LYS A 212 -8.60 7.87 19.59
CA LYS A 212 -7.50 7.31 18.80
C LYS A 212 -7.13 8.21 17.61
N GLN A 213 -8.13 8.74 16.91
CA GLN A 213 -7.90 9.68 15.82
C GLN A 213 -7.20 10.96 16.33
N ALA A 214 -7.62 11.49 17.48
CA ALA A 214 -6.97 12.64 18.08
C ALA A 214 -5.49 12.37 18.41
N VAL A 215 -5.14 11.16 18.84
CA VAL A 215 -3.74 10.74 19.05
C VAL A 215 -2.98 10.62 17.72
N VAL A 216 -3.60 10.10 16.66
CA VAL A 216 -2.99 10.08 15.31
C VAL A 216 -2.69 11.50 14.83
N ASP A 217 -3.62 12.43 15.02
CA ASP A 217 -3.51 13.81 14.52
C ASP A 217 -2.49 14.64 15.33
N SER A 218 -2.42 14.42 16.64
CA SER A 218 -1.54 15.18 17.55
C SER A 218 -0.17 14.55 17.79
N GLY A 219 -0.02 13.26 17.47
CA GLY A 219 1.16 12.47 17.82
C GLY A 219 1.01 11.74 19.15
N VAL A 220 1.79 10.67 19.32
CA VAL A 220 1.81 9.88 20.56
C VAL A 220 2.73 10.55 21.57
N THR A 221 2.20 10.83 22.76
CA THR A 221 2.94 11.41 23.90
C THR A 221 3.29 10.40 24.98
N GLU A 222 2.74 9.18 24.89
CA GLU A 222 2.98 8.11 25.85
C GLU A 222 4.41 7.59 25.76
N ARG A 223 5.05 7.36 26.91
CA ARG A 223 6.45 6.91 27.00
C ARG A 223 6.60 5.42 26.75
N PHE A 224 5.67 4.62 27.25
CA PHE A 224 5.78 3.17 27.29
C PHE A 224 4.95 2.52 26.18
N MET A 225 5.63 1.74 25.35
CA MET A 225 5.02 0.98 24.26
C MET A 225 5.04 -0.51 24.58
N VAL A 226 4.08 -1.24 24.02
CA VAL A 226 4.00 -2.70 24.12
C VAL A 226 4.12 -3.31 22.73
N ARG A 227 4.82 -4.43 22.67
CA ARG A 227 4.87 -5.31 21.50
C ARG A 227 4.73 -6.75 21.98
N ILE A 228 3.91 -7.55 21.29
CA ILE A 228 3.80 -8.99 21.50
C ILE A 228 4.21 -9.73 20.21
N PHE A 229 4.97 -10.82 20.34
CA PHE A 229 5.38 -11.66 19.21
C PHE A 229 5.62 -13.10 19.64
N GLU A 230 5.55 -14.05 18.68
CA GLU A 230 5.92 -15.45 18.93
C GLU A 230 7.35 -15.53 19.45
N THR A 231 7.54 -16.17 20.60
CA THR A 231 8.84 -16.31 21.27
C THR A 231 9.85 -16.95 20.33
N ARG A 232 11.02 -16.33 20.23
CA ARG A 232 12.10 -16.79 19.37
C ARG A 232 13.22 -17.43 20.20
N PRO A 233 13.94 -18.43 19.66
CA PRO A 233 14.93 -19.18 20.42
C PRO A 233 16.16 -18.36 20.83
N GLU A 234 16.41 -17.21 20.21
CA GLU A 234 17.61 -16.39 20.47
C GLU A 234 17.59 -15.72 21.84
N GLY A 235 16.42 -15.60 22.48
CA GLY A 235 16.29 -15.01 23.82
C GLY A 235 16.99 -13.65 23.94
N ASP A 236 17.86 -13.50 24.93
CA ASP A 236 18.62 -12.26 25.18
C ASP A 236 19.58 -11.86 24.06
N THR A 237 19.97 -12.80 23.18
CA THR A 237 20.82 -12.51 22.01
C THR A 237 20.00 -12.04 20.80
N GLY A 238 18.67 -12.12 20.89
CA GLY A 238 17.74 -11.60 19.89
C GLY A 238 17.62 -10.07 19.91
N TYR A 239 16.76 -9.52 19.07
CA TYR A 239 16.49 -8.09 18.92
C TYR A 239 14.98 -7.82 19.05
N ILE A 240 14.59 -6.55 19.26
CA ILE A 240 13.15 -6.14 19.37
C ILE A 240 12.33 -6.61 18.15
N ALA A 241 12.93 -6.58 16.97
CA ALA A 241 12.36 -7.11 15.74
C ALA A 241 13.42 -7.85 14.91
N GLN A 242 13.01 -8.43 13.77
CA GLN A 242 13.96 -9.11 12.89
C GLN A 242 15.00 -8.12 12.34
N LYS A 243 16.29 -8.43 12.54
CA LYS A 243 17.39 -7.69 11.94
C LYS A 243 17.46 -7.99 10.44
N ARG A 244 17.43 -6.94 9.63
CA ARG A 244 17.45 -7.02 8.16
C ARG A 244 18.89 -7.07 7.65
N GLU A 245 19.06 -7.42 6.38
CA GLU A 245 20.38 -7.50 5.73
C GLU A 245 21.15 -6.18 5.82
N HIS A 246 20.45 -5.04 5.73
CA HIS A 246 21.01 -3.70 5.89
C HIS A 246 21.31 -3.33 7.36
N GLY A 247 21.22 -4.27 8.30
CA GLY A 247 21.63 -4.12 9.69
C GLY A 247 20.61 -3.50 10.65
N ALA A 248 19.54 -2.88 10.15
CA ALA A 248 18.51 -2.23 10.99
C ALA A 248 17.36 -3.19 11.34
N THR A 249 16.53 -2.80 12.32
CA THR A 249 15.27 -3.48 12.66
C THR A 249 14.09 -2.53 12.52
N ILE A 250 12.92 -3.09 12.18
CA ILE A 250 11.66 -2.34 12.12
C ILE A 250 10.64 -3.06 13.01
N ALA A 251 10.20 -2.39 14.06
CA ALA A 251 9.27 -2.93 15.06
C ALA A 251 7.94 -2.16 15.05
N TRP A 252 6.84 -2.89 15.07
CA TRP A 252 5.49 -2.40 15.29
C TRP A 252 5.12 -2.60 16.76
N MET A 253 4.50 -1.58 17.35
CA MET A 253 4.14 -1.52 18.77
C MET A 253 2.93 -0.62 18.97
N ALA A 254 2.32 -0.66 20.15
CA ALA A 254 1.19 0.18 20.53
C ALA A 254 1.44 0.86 21.89
N PRO A 255 0.81 2.01 22.18
CA PRO A 255 0.84 2.58 23.52
C PRO A 255 0.27 1.60 24.55
N LEU A 256 0.95 1.42 25.69
CA LEU A 256 0.51 0.50 26.74
C LEU A 256 -0.93 0.78 27.16
N SER A 257 -1.28 2.05 27.38
CA SER A 257 -2.62 2.44 27.85
C SER A 257 -3.76 2.01 26.92
N MET A 258 -3.46 1.78 25.63
CA MET A 258 -4.47 1.34 24.65
C MET A 258 -4.67 -0.18 24.66
N VAL A 259 -3.72 -0.95 25.19
CA VAL A 259 -3.71 -2.43 25.14
C VAL A 259 -3.62 -3.11 26.52
N GLU A 260 -3.36 -2.38 27.60
CA GLU A 260 -3.11 -2.95 28.94
C GLU A 260 -4.28 -3.77 29.51
N HIS A 261 -5.49 -3.55 28.99
CA HIS A 261 -6.69 -4.32 29.33
C HIS A 261 -6.66 -5.79 28.86
N GLY A 262 -5.73 -6.13 27.97
CA GLY A 262 -5.53 -7.48 27.44
C GLY A 262 -4.75 -8.41 28.36
N ASP A 263 -4.25 -7.94 29.52
CA ASP A 263 -3.41 -8.71 30.45
C ASP A 263 -2.12 -9.26 29.77
N THR A 264 -1.44 -10.15 30.47
CA THR A 264 -0.35 -11.05 30.07
C THR A 264 -0.84 -12.29 29.34
N ASP A 265 -2.15 -12.54 29.23
CA ASP A 265 -2.72 -13.61 28.41
C ASP A 265 -2.52 -13.32 26.91
N ALA A 266 -1.89 -14.24 26.18
CA ALA A 266 -1.51 -13.99 24.79
C ALA A 266 -2.71 -13.72 23.88
N GLU A 267 -3.80 -14.46 24.07
CA GLU A 267 -5.01 -14.33 23.28
C GLU A 267 -5.69 -12.99 23.53
N ALA A 268 -5.87 -12.61 24.80
CA ALA A 268 -6.51 -11.37 25.16
C ALA A 268 -5.68 -10.15 24.76
N LEU A 269 -4.35 -10.20 24.90
CA LEU A 269 -3.48 -9.11 24.47
C LEU A 269 -3.44 -9.00 22.94
N LEU A 270 -3.32 -10.09 22.18
CA LEU A 270 -3.38 -10.03 20.71
C LEU A 270 -4.74 -9.51 20.22
N ASN A 271 -5.83 -9.88 20.89
CA ASN A 271 -7.15 -9.31 20.63
C ASN A 271 -7.18 -7.79 20.91
N ALA A 272 -6.57 -7.33 22.01
CA ALA A 272 -6.42 -5.90 22.30
C ALA A 272 -5.62 -5.13 21.23
N PHE A 273 -4.65 -5.79 20.58
CA PHE A 273 -3.95 -5.26 19.41
C PHE A 273 -4.79 -5.29 18.12
N GLY A 274 -5.96 -5.94 18.09
CA GLY A 274 -6.77 -6.12 16.88
C GLY A 274 -6.28 -7.26 15.97
N THR A 275 -5.42 -8.14 16.48
CA THR A 275 -4.77 -9.19 15.71
C THR A 275 -5.09 -10.61 16.20
N ARG A 276 -4.70 -11.61 15.41
CA ARG A 276 -5.05 -13.02 15.58
C ARG A 276 -4.04 -13.76 16.46
N HIS A 277 -4.57 -14.53 17.41
CA HIS A 277 -3.80 -15.48 18.22
C HIS A 277 -3.63 -16.81 17.47
N LYS A 278 -2.44 -17.41 17.59
CA LYS A 278 -2.11 -18.75 17.09
C LYS A 278 -2.08 -19.73 18.26
N PRO A 279 -3.07 -20.62 18.38
CA PRO A 279 -3.11 -21.59 19.47
C PRO A 279 -1.84 -22.46 19.54
N GLY A 280 -1.30 -22.62 20.74
CA GLY A 280 -0.12 -23.45 21.02
C GLY A 280 1.23 -22.80 20.68
N ALA A 281 1.26 -21.55 20.23
CA ALA A 281 2.50 -20.78 20.14
C ALA A 281 2.84 -20.16 21.51
N ASN A 282 4.13 -20.06 21.81
CA ASN A 282 4.61 -19.29 22.95
C ASN A 282 4.80 -17.83 22.52
N TYR A 283 4.47 -16.89 23.40
CA TYR A 283 4.57 -15.46 23.10
C TYR A 283 5.42 -14.73 24.13
N THR A 284 6.15 -13.73 23.65
CA THR A 284 6.91 -12.78 24.46
C THR A 284 6.27 -11.41 24.34
N ILE A 285 6.05 -10.77 25.48
CA ILE A 285 5.61 -9.38 25.60
C ILE A 285 6.84 -8.54 25.89
N LEU A 286 7.07 -7.50 25.09
CA LEU A 286 8.07 -6.47 25.35
C LEU A 286 7.37 -5.18 25.74
N ILE A 287 7.74 -4.65 26.89
CA ILE A 287 7.45 -3.29 27.31
C ILE A 287 8.69 -2.46 26.97
N ILE A 288 8.51 -1.38 26.22
CA ILE A 288 9.59 -0.58 25.64
C ILE A 288 9.45 0.85 26.16
N ASP A 289 10.51 1.33 26.81
CA ASP A 289 10.63 2.73 27.21
C ASP A 289 11.20 3.54 26.04
N THR A 290 10.34 4.26 25.31
CA THR A 290 10.76 4.99 24.11
C THR A 290 11.70 6.15 24.42
N HIS A 291 11.59 6.77 25.61
CA HIS A 291 12.55 7.79 26.03
C HIS A 291 13.92 7.17 26.22
N LYS A 292 13.99 6.04 26.93
CA LYS A 292 15.27 5.36 27.13
C LYS A 292 15.86 4.83 25.83
N MET A 293 15.02 4.31 24.92
CA MET A 293 15.44 3.90 23.59
C MET A 293 16.10 5.05 22.80
N ASN A 294 15.57 6.27 22.87
CA ASN A 294 16.17 7.45 22.23
C ASN A 294 17.54 7.83 22.83
N GLU A 295 17.82 7.47 24.09
CA GLU A 295 19.12 7.70 24.72
C GLU A 295 20.15 6.64 24.33
N VAL A 296 19.72 5.38 24.17
CA VAL A 296 20.63 4.23 24.07
C VAL A 296 20.75 3.64 22.67
N ALA A 297 19.88 4.00 21.74
CA ALA A 297 19.85 3.45 20.38
C ALA A 297 19.56 4.54 19.33
N ASP A 298 19.90 4.26 18.07
CA ASP A 298 19.60 5.14 16.94
C ASP A 298 18.21 4.80 16.40
N VAL A 299 17.19 5.30 17.10
CA VAL A 299 15.78 5.00 16.80
C VAL A 299 15.06 6.19 16.19
N LYS A 300 14.13 5.88 15.28
CA LYS A 300 13.12 6.82 14.78
C LYS A 300 11.75 6.17 14.90
N THR A 301 10.86 6.82 15.64
CA THR A 301 9.48 6.38 15.82
C THR A 301 8.52 7.24 15.03
N ILE A 302 7.55 6.61 14.35
CA ILE A 302 6.47 7.30 13.63
C ILE A 302 5.13 6.60 13.89
N ILE A 303 4.04 7.35 13.77
CA ILE A 303 2.71 6.76 13.53
C ILE A 303 2.66 6.37 12.05
N PRO A 304 2.37 5.11 11.70
CA PRO A 304 2.47 4.60 10.34
C PRO A 304 1.24 4.99 9.51
N THR A 305 1.06 6.28 9.25
CA THR A 305 0.17 6.71 8.17
C THR A 305 0.85 6.44 6.82
N ASN A 306 0.08 6.37 5.73
CA ASN A 306 0.66 6.24 4.38
C ASN A 306 1.73 7.30 4.12
N ALA A 307 1.46 8.56 4.44
CA ALA A 307 2.41 9.66 4.28
C ALA A 307 3.68 9.49 5.14
N ASN A 308 3.51 9.10 6.41
CA ASN A 308 4.65 8.94 7.32
C ASN A 308 5.54 7.76 6.93
N LEU A 309 4.96 6.63 6.51
CA LEU A 309 5.74 5.49 6.00
C LEU A 309 6.45 5.82 4.69
N GLN A 310 5.78 6.47 3.75
CA GLN A 310 6.41 6.95 2.51
C GLN A 310 7.61 7.85 2.82
N LYS A 311 7.46 8.78 3.76
CA LYS A 311 8.55 9.64 4.21
C LYS A 311 9.67 8.84 4.88
N LEU A 312 9.34 7.90 5.77
CA LEU A 312 10.33 7.05 6.44
C LEU A 312 11.19 6.30 5.43
N MET A 313 10.58 5.72 4.38
CA MET A 313 11.28 5.01 3.31
C MET A 313 12.12 5.95 2.44
N ALA A 314 11.59 7.12 2.08
CA ALA A 314 12.34 8.13 1.32
C ALA A 314 13.57 8.64 2.09
N ASP A 315 13.45 8.84 3.40
CA ASP A 315 14.55 9.26 4.27
C ASP A 315 15.58 8.13 4.51
N ASN A 316 15.23 6.88 4.21
CA ASN A 316 16.04 5.69 4.50
C ASN A 316 15.99 4.69 3.33
N PRO A 317 16.57 5.02 2.16
CA PRO A 317 16.44 4.23 0.93
C PRO A 317 17.03 2.81 1.04
N GLN A 318 17.81 2.51 2.08
CA GLN A 318 18.30 1.16 2.36
C GLN A 318 17.21 0.20 2.86
N ILE A 319 16.07 0.69 3.36
CA ILE A 319 15.03 -0.16 3.96
C ILE A 319 14.14 -0.84 2.94
N THR A 320 14.08 -0.30 1.71
CA THR A 320 13.31 -0.92 0.62
C THR A 320 13.93 -0.58 -0.74
N LYS A 321 13.80 -1.51 -1.69
CA LYS A 321 14.18 -1.30 -3.10
C LYS A 321 13.05 -0.68 -3.92
N VAL A 322 11.85 -0.55 -3.36
CA VAL A 322 10.70 0.03 -4.05
C VAL A 322 10.88 1.54 -4.14
N SER A 323 10.72 2.10 -5.34
CA SER A 323 10.92 3.54 -5.54
C SER A 323 9.87 4.37 -4.78
N PRO A 324 10.16 5.66 -4.47
CA PRO A 324 9.18 6.55 -3.87
C PRO A 324 7.89 6.70 -4.67
N GLU A 325 7.98 6.74 -6.01
CA GLU A 325 6.84 6.87 -6.92
C GLU A 325 5.92 5.65 -6.82
N VAL A 326 6.51 4.44 -6.86
CA VAL A 326 5.75 3.19 -6.70
C VAL A 326 5.18 3.11 -5.28
N SER A 327 5.95 3.50 -4.27
CA SER A 327 5.48 3.53 -2.88
C SER A 327 4.25 4.42 -2.69
N LYS A 328 4.23 5.59 -3.33
CA LYS A 328 3.08 6.50 -3.30
C LYS A 328 1.83 5.88 -3.96
N GLN A 329 2.02 5.15 -5.05
CA GLN A 329 0.91 4.46 -5.72
C GLN A 329 0.31 3.36 -4.84
N VAL A 330 1.15 2.53 -4.23
CA VAL A 330 0.69 1.30 -3.58
C VAL A 330 0.35 1.47 -2.10
N LEU A 331 0.87 2.49 -1.43
CA LEU A 331 0.48 2.90 -0.08
C LEU A 331 -0.62 3.97 -0.16
N SER A 332 -1.80 3.56 -0.60
CA SER A 332 -2.99 4.39 -0.70
C SER A 332 -4.22 3.64 -0.18
N GLN A 333 -5.23 4.39 0.27
CA GLN A 333 -6.48 3.79 0.76
C GLN A 333 -7.18 2.99 -0.34
N ASP A 334 -7.13 3.46 -1.59
CA ASP A 334 -7.74 2.77 -2.74
C ASP A 334 -7.05 1.45 -3.09
N PHE A 335 -5.74 1.34 -2.84
CA PHE A 335 -4.97 0.15 -3.15
C PHE A 335 -4.99 -0.89 -2.04
N ALA A 336 -5.21 -0.48 -0.78
CA ALA A 336 -5.19 -1.37 0.38
C ALA A 336 -6.19 -2.56 0.26
N PRO A 337 -7.46 -2.39 -0.15
CA PRO A 337 -8.38 -3.52 -0.35
C PRO A 337 -7.92 -4.51 -1.42
N LYS A 338 -7.32 -4.01 -2.52
CA LYS A 338 -6.78 -4.87 -3.60
C LYS A 338 -5.62 -5.71 -3.07
N TYR A 339 -4.70 -5.07 -2.35
CA TYR A 339 -3.57 -5.74 -1.75
C TYR A 339 -3.99 -6.76 -0.68
N TYR A 340 -4.92 -6.41 0.20
CA TYR A 340 -5.44 -7.33 1.21
C TYR A 340 -6.02 -8.60 0.58
N LYS A 341 -6.86 -8.47 -0.46
CA LYS A 341 -7.41 -9.62 -1.21
C LYS A 341 -6.29 -10.47 -1.81
N PHE A 342 -5.31 -9.84 -2.45
CA PHE A 342 -4.18 -10.53 -3.06
C PHE A 342 -3.32 -11.28 -2.04
N ALA A 343 -2.88 -10.62 -0.96
CA ALA A 343 -2.04 -11.21 0.08
C ALA A 343 -2.74 -12.38 0.80
N LYS A 344 -4.04 -12.22 1.13
CA LYS A 344 -4.85 -13.31 1.70
C LYS A 344 -4.97 -14.49 0.74
N GLY A 345 -5.17 -14.21 -0.55
CA GLY A 345 -5.20 -15.22 -1.60
C GLY A 345 -3.88 -15.99 -1.73
N MET A 346 -2.75 -15.28 -1.72
CA MET A 346 -1.42 -15.89 -1.77
C MET A 346 -1.16 -16.81 -0.56
N SER A 347 -1.53 -16.34 0.64
CA SER A 347 -1.40 -17.12 1.89
C SER A 347 -2.22 -18.42 1.82
N ALA A 348 -3.47 -18.34 1.36
CA ALA A 348 -4.33 -19.52 1.16
C ALA A 348 -3.76 -20.49 0.10
N ALA A 349 -3.15 -19.95 -0.96
CA ALA A 349 -2.49 -20.73 -2.01
C ALA A 349 -1.09 -21.22 -1.63
N LYS A 350 -0.58 -20.90 -0.43
CA LYS A 350 0.77 -21.22 0.06
C LYS A 350 1.89 -20.74 -0.86
N ILE A 351 1.67 -19.61 -1.56
CA ILE A 351 2.67 -19.01 -2.43
C ILE A 351 3.76 -18.37 -1.57
N LYS A 352 5.02 -18.67 -1.88
CA LYS A 352 6.16 -18.15 -1.14
C LYS A 352 6.50 -16.74 -1.58
N GLN A 353 6.84 -15.88 -0.63
CA GLN A 353 7.15 -14.46 -0.84
C GLN A 353 8.35 -14.23 -1.78
N ASN A 354 9.27 -15.19 -1.87
CA ASN A 354 10.47 -15.09 -2.73
C ASN A 354 10.27 -15.64 -4.16
N LYS A 355 9.03 -15.99 -4.54
CA LYS A 355 8.69 -16.52 -5.86
C LYS A 355 7.89 -15.50 -6.64
N GLN A 356 8.59 -14.52 -7.22
CA GLN A 356 7.96 -13.42 -7.94
C GLN A 356 7.09 -13.90 -9.11
N ASP A 357 7.56 -14.89 -9.88
CA ASP A 357 6.78 -15.48 -10.97
C ASP A 357 5.48 -16.13 -10.49
N ASP A 358 5.51 -16.79 -9.33
CA ASP A 358 4.31 -17.43 -8.74
C ASP A 358 3.30 -16.37 -8.28
N MET A 359 3.80 -15.27 -7.68
CA MET A 359 2.96 -14.14 -7.27
C MET A 359 2.32 -13.45 -8.48
N GLU A 360 3.08 -13.26 -9.55
CA GLU A 360 2.59 -12.69 -10.80
C GLU A 360 1.53 -13.58 -11.45
N ASN A 361 1.84 -14.87 -11.64
CA ASN A 361 0.89 -15.84 -12.20
C ASN A 361 -0.40 -15.92 -11.39
N PHE A 362 -0.29 -15.83 -10.05
CA PHE A 362 -1.45 -15.79 -9.18
C PHE A 362 -2.27 -14.52 -9.35
N ALA A 363 -1.64 -13.33 -9.39
CA ALA A 363 -2.36 -12.08 -9.63
C ALA A 363 -3.07 -12.08 -10.99
N LEU A 364 -2.39 -12.52 -12.05
CA LEU A 364 -2.99 -12.65 -13.39
C LEU A 364 -4.15 -13.64 -13.39
N GLY A 365 -4.00 -14.78 -12.70
CA GLY A 365 -5.06 -15.78 -12.52
C GLY A 365 -6.28 -15.28 -11.73
N GLN A 366 -6.10 -14.27 -10.87
CA GLN A 366 -7.17 -13.57 -10.15
C GLN A 366 -7.85 -12.47 -11.00
N GLY A 367 -7.43 -12.29 -12.25
CA GLY A 367 -7.97 -11.31 -13.18
C GLY A 367 -7.37 -9.91 -13.05
N PHE A 368 -6.28 -9.74 -12.29
CA PHE A 368 -5.55 -8.47 -12.26
C PHE A 368 -4.77 -8.27 -13.57
N SER A 369 -4.67 -7.03 -14.03
CA SER A 369 -3.79 -6.70 -15.15
C SER A 369 -2.31 -6.83 -14.75
N LYS A 370 -1.39 -6.94 -15.72
CA LYS A 370 0.06 -6.99 -15.45
C LYS A 370 0.56 -5.82 -14.59
N ILE A 371 0.11 -4.59 -14.87
CA ILE A 371 0.46 -3.43 -14.02
C ILE A 371 -0.07 -3.60 -12.59
N GLU A 372 -1.29 -4.09 -12.42
CA GLU A 372 -1.85 -4.30 -11.09
C GLU A 372 -1.10 -5.42 -10.37
N ALA A 373 -0.72 -6.49 -11.07
CA ALA A 373 0.13 -7.54 -10.54
C ALA A 373 1.48 -6.97 -10.06
N ASP A 374 2.14 -6.15 -10.87
CA ASP A 374 3.41 -5.51 -10.51
C ASP A 374 3.25 -4.59 -9.29
N ALA A 375 2.17 -3.80 -9.24
CA ALA A 375 1.85 -2.95 -8.09
C ALA A 375 1.54 -3.77 -6.82
N LEU A 376 0.85 -4.91 -6.95
CA LEU A 376 0.54 -5.82 -5.85
C LEU A 376 1.82 -6.47 -5.29
N ILE A 377 2.73 -6.90 -6.18
CA ILE A 377 4.03 -7.44 -5.83
C ILE A 377 4.88 -6.37 -5.15
N ALA A 378 4.93 -5.15 -5.69
CA ALA A 378 5.64 -4.04 -5.06
C ALA A 378 5.09 -3.72 -3.66
N ARG A 379 3.75 -3.71 -3.50
CA ARG A 379 3.12 -3.54 -2.19
C ARG A 379 3.46 -4.66 -1.21
N HIS A 380 3.56 -5.89 -1.71
CA HIS A 380 3.97 -7.04 -0.92
C HIS A 380 5.43 -6.96 -0.48
N GLN A 381 6.31 -6.51 -1.37
CA GLN A 381 7.70 -6.23 -1.06
C GLN A 381 7.78 -5.15 0.04
N LEU A 382 7.04 -4.04 -0.10
CA LEU A 382 6.97 -3.02 0.95
C LEU A 382 6.48 -3.58 2.28
N ALA A 383 5.40 -4.36 2.27
CA ALA A 383 4.87 -5.00 3.48
C ALA A 383 5.95 -5.85 4.16
N THR A 384 6.69 -6.62 3.37
CA THR A 384 7.78 -7.47 3.83
C THR A 384 8.95 -6.64 4.38
N ASP A 385 9.32 -5.56 3.70
CA ASP A 385 10.46 -4.69 4.05
C ASP A 385 10.21 -3.96 5.37
N VAL A 386 9.03 -3.31 5.51
CA VAL A 386 8.68 -2.56 6.72
C VAL A 386 7.94 -3.40 7.77
N SER A 387 7.81 -4.71 7.55
CA SER A 387 7.07 -5.63 8.43
C SER A 387 5.60 -5.23 8.64
N ALA A 388 4.99 -4.53 7.67
CA ALA A 388 3.58 -4.19 7.72
C ALA A 388 2.74 -5.43 7.40
N TRP A 389 1.62 -5.56 8.09
CA TRP A 389 0.68 -6.65 7.91
C TRP A 389 -0.15 -6.45 6.63
N GLU A 390 -0.76 -7.52 6.12
CA GLU A 390 -1.62 -7.42 4.93
C GLU A 390 -2.85 -6.54 5.14
N GLU A 391 -3.30 -6.41 6.39
CA GLU A 391 -4.43 -5.59 6.82
C GLU A 391 -4.10 -4.09 6.98
N PHE A 392 -2.86 -3.68 6.74
CA PHE A 392 -2.44 -2.29 6.94
C PHE A 392 -3.22 -1.31 6.05
N THR A 393 -3.93 -0.37 6.69
CA THR A 393 -4.82 0.61 6.05
C THR A 393 -4.17 1.99 5.86
N GLY A 394 -3.09 2.28 6.59
CA GLY A 394 -2.37 3.55 6.50
C GLY A 394 -3.04 4.74 7.19
N ASN A 395 -3.97 4.49 8.12
CA ASN A 395 -4.57 5.52 8.96
C ASN A 395 -3.88 5.69 10.32
N GLY A 396 -2.79 4.95 10.59
CA GLY A 396 -2.06 5.00 11.85
C GLY A 396 -2.65 4.15 12.98
N MET A 397 -3.68 3.34 12.73
CA MET A 397 -4.30 2.42 13.68
C MET A 397 -4.36 1.00 13.11
N THR A 398 -4.29 -0.01 13.97
CA THR A 398 -4.45 -1.40 13.53
C THR A 398 -5.88 -1.62 13.07
N LEU A 399 -6.10 -2.29 11.92
CA LEU A 399 -7.44 -2.77 11.57
C LEU A 399 -7.81 -3.90 12.54
N ASP A 400 -8.94 -3.75 13.26
CA ASP A 400 -9.39 -4.78 14.18
C ASP A 400 -10.02 -5.94 13.40
N THR A 401 -9.27 -7.04 13.29
CA THR A 401 -9.68 -8.23 12.54
C THR A 401 -10.66 -9.13 13.31
N ASN A 402 -10.96 -8.81 14.58
CA ASN A 402 -11.87 -9.57 15.42
C ASN A 402 -13.34 -9.13 15.26
N VAL A 403 -13.58 -7.96 14.66
CA VAL A 403 -14.92 -7.45 14.36
C VAL A 403 -15.42 -8.02 13.03
N LYS A 404 -16.54 -8.75 13.08
CA LYS A 404 -17.13 -9.42 11.91
C LYS A 404 -18.01 -8.50 11.05
N ASP A 405 -18.65 -7.51 11.68
CA ASP A 405 -19.61 -6.62 11.05
C ASP A 405 -19.09 -5.18 11.08
N GLY A 406 -18.85 -4.60 9.91
CA GLY A 406 -18.32 -3.24 9.77
C GLY A 406 -16.80 -3.14 9.84
N THR A 407 -16.29 -1.92 9.99
CA THR A 407 -14.87 -1.63 10.11
C THR A 407 -14.61 -1.02 11.48
N ALA A 408 -13.73 -1.66 12.25
CA ALA A 408 -13.26 -1.18 13.53
C ALA A 408 -11.74 -1.11 13.54
N TYR A 409 -11.20 -0.25 14.40
CA TYR A 409 -9.76 -0.09 14.54
C TYR A 409 -9.32 -0.38 15.98
N GLY A 410 -8.22 -1.10 16.10
CA GLY A 410 -7.52 -1.43 17.35
C GLY A 410 -6.78 -0.22 17.91
N PRO A 411 -5.60 -0.39 18.52
CA PRO A 411 -4.84 0.72 19.07
C PRO A 411 -4.21 1.58 17.95
N VAL A 412 -3.74 2.77 18.33
CA VAL A 412 -2.80 3.53 17.50
C VAL A 412 -1.51 2.74 17.39
N GLU A 413 -0.98 2.63 16.18
CA GLU A 413 0.27 1.93 15.90
C GLU A 413 1.45 2.89 15.94
N LEU A 414 2.60 2.39 16.37
CA LEU A 414 3.89 3.04 16.16
C LEU A 414 4.83 2.07 15.46
N VAL A 415 5.57 2.62 14.51
CA VAL A 415 6.72 1.96 13.88
C VAL A 415 7.99 2.57 14.43
N MET A 416 8.86 1.73 14.99
CA MET A 416 10.23 2.06 15.37
C MET A 416 11.20 1.50 14.34
N LEU A 417 11.93 2.37 13.65
CA LEU A 417 13.14 2.02 12.91
C LEU A 417 14.33 2.17 13.85
N ASP A 418 15.01 1.07 14.18
CA ASP A 418 16.28 1.08 14.91
C ASP A 418 17.42 0.79 13.94
N LYS A 419 18.24 1.80 13.65
CA LYS A 419 19.31 1.74 12.66
C LYS A 419 20.55 1.00 13.16
N SER A 420 20.72 0.90 14.47
CA SER A 420 21.86 0.23 15.11
C SER A 420 21.38 -0.63 16.27
N PRO A 421 20.63 -1.71 15.97
CA PRO A 421 19.88 -2.44 16.97
C PRO A 421 20.80 -3.14 17.96
N LYS A 422 20.49 -2.93 19.25
CA LYS A 422 21.08 -3.66 20.37
C LYS A 422 20.27 -4.93 20.65
N THR A 423 20.93 -5.92 21.23
CA THR A 423 20.28 -7.15 21.65
C THR A 423 19.32 -6.91 22.82
N LEU A 424 18.34 -7.78 23.00
CA LEU A 424 17.38 -7.70 24.11
C LEU A 424 18.11 -7.70 25.46
N GLY A 425 19.17 -8.50 25.63
CA GLY A 425 19.98 -8.52 26.85
C GLY A 425 20.70 -7.20 27.14
N GLU A 426 21.23 -6.53 26.10
CA GLU A 426 21.86 -5.21 26.25
C GLU A 426 20.85 -4.12 26.61
N LEU A 427 19.63 -4.19 26.05
CA LEU A 427 18.56 -3.23 26.33
C LEU A 427 17.99 -3.40 27.74
N LYS A 428 17.83 -4.65 28.20
CA LYS A 428 17.43 -4.96 29.60
C LYS A 428 18.45 -4.41 30.61
N LYS A 429 19.75 -4.60 30.37
CA LYS A 429 20.82 -4.05 31.24
C LYS A 429 20.78 -2.53 31.35
N GLN A 430 20.27 -1.87 30.32
CA GLN A 430 20.14 -0.41 30.26
C GLN A 430 18.76 0.09 30.72
N ASN A 431 17.90 -0.81 31.20
CA ASN A 431 16.53 -0.52 31.61
C ASN A 431 15.69 0.13 30.50
N ALA A 432 15.97 -0.19 29.23
CA ALA A 432 15.24 0.34 28.08
C ALA A 432 14.01 -0.52 27.72
N ILE A 433 14.04 -1.80 28.12
CA ILE A 433 12.94 -2.74 27.89
C ILE A 433 12.76 -3.67 29.09
N LEU A 434 11.55 -4.20 29.23
CA LEU A 434 11.22 -5.33 30.08
C LEU A 434 10.54 -6.41 29.24
N SER A 435 10.92 -7.67 29.46
CA SER A 435 10.32 -8.82 28.76
C SER A 435 9.50 -9.66 29.73
N LEU A 436 8.29 -10.01 29.33
CA LEU A 436 7.41 -10.95 30.03
C LEU A 436 7.10 -12.13 29.12
N THR A 437 6.88 -13.29 29.71
CA THR A 437 6.27 -14.44 29.01
C THR A 437 4.77 -14.25 29.06
N ALA A 438 4.08 -14.41 27.93
CA ALA A 438 2.63 -14.40 27.91
C ALA A 438 2.11 -15.75 28.46
N ASN A 439 1.00 -15.71 29.19
CA ASN A 439 0.34 -16.88 29.77
C ASN A 439 -0.51 -17.64 28.74
#